data_AF-A0A933DSM5-F1
#
_entry.id   AF-A0A933DSM5-F1
#
_cell.length_a   1.000
_cell.length_b   1.000
_cell.length_c   1.000
_cell.angle_alpha   90.00
_cell.angle_beta   90.00
_cell.angle_gamma   90.00
#
_symmetry.space_group_name_H-M   'P 1'
#
loop_
_entity.id
_entity.type
_entity.pdbx_description
1 polymer ?
#
loop_
_entity_poly.entity_id
_entity_poly.type
_entity_poly.pdbx_seq_one_letter_code
_entity_poly.pdbx_strand_id
1 'polypeptide(L)'
;FKYFFRETPEGIILAHCYQYEADRSTWVIETDEATWRNFGFERMSEAEMLPVLERVFAEELDGHPLIANRSIWRNFPNITNRTWVKDNAVLVGDAKATAHFSIGSGTKLAMEDAIALYECLKKESEVKKALQLYDTARREEVEKTQHAANVSLAWFEHMRRYWGMEPEQFAFGVMSRSKQITWENLELRDAAFVRSVHRWFAAKVKQQGFDIDLENPPVPMFTPLRLRDLVLENRVVVSPMDQYSALEGVPGDWHFVHLASRAIGGAGLVYVEMTCPSPEARISPGDTGLWNEAQRDAFKRIVDFCHANSKAKLAMQLGHSGRKGSTQLGWERMDHPLESGNWPVVSASPIPYYDGVSQVPREMTRSDMDKVVSDFRKSTIFADEAGFDMLEIHMAHGYLLASFISPLTNQRKDSYGGSIENRMRFPLEVFRACRQAWPQRKPMSARISATDWAPGGLSGEDLIAFTRMLKEAGCDLIDCSSGQTVPHQKPVYGRMYQAPFSDWVRNEVGIATMTVGAVTTADQVNTLLAAGKADLVALARTHLGNPYFTLQASAWYQHMGQHWPAQYLTGRDQAFRLAARERAELTDLRLRARPDSHEVKDAGIKKAA
;
A
#
# COMPACT_ATOMS: atom_id res chain seq x y z
N PHE A 1 -0.87 11.33 25.74
CA PHE A 1 -1.94 10.56 25.07
C PHE A 1 -1.64 9.08 25.26
N LYS A 2 -2.60 8.28 25.71
CA LYS A 2 -2.48 6.83 25.94
C LYS A 2 -3.67 6.13 25.28
N TYR A 3 -3.44 4.90 24.82
CA TYR A 3 -4.49 4.01 24.32
C TYR A 3 -4.58 2.80 25.24
N PHE A 4 -5.79 2.46 25.67
CA PHE A 4 -6.05 1.24 26.43
C PHE A 4 -7.00 0.36 25.64
N PHE A 5 -6.48 -0.75 25.15
CA PHE A 5 -7.25 -1.73 24.38
C PHE A 5 -7.69 -2.87 25.31
N ARG A 6 -8.94 -3.31 25.19
CA ARG A 6 -9.52 -4.41 25.98
C ARG A 6 -10.37 -5.31 25.10
N GLU A 7 -10.26 -6.62 25.33
CA GLU A 7 -11.21 -7.61 24.85
C GLU A 7 -12.03 -8.09 26.04
N THR A 8 -13.35 -7.98 25.91
CA THR A 8 -14.33 -8.43 26.90
C THR A 8 -15.24 -9.50 26.26
N PRO A 9 -16.07 -10.20 27.03
CA PRO A 9 -17.08 -11.11 26.47
C PRO A 9 -18.02 -10.44 25.46
N GLU A 10 -18.27 -9.14 25.61
CA GLU A 10 -19.12 -8.34 24.73
C GLU A 10 -18.42 -7.93 23.43
N GLY A 11 -17.09 -7.86 23.42
CA GLY A 11 -16.28 -7.56 22.24
C GLY A 11 -15.05 -6.71 22.54
N ILE A 12 -14.50 -6.03 21.53
CA ILE A 12 -13.30 -5.20 21.66
C ILE A 12 -13.72 -3.77 21.96
N ILE A 13 -13.22 -3.21 23.07
CA ILE A 13 -13.45 -1.84 23.51
C ILE A 13 -12.12 -1.14 23.78
N LEU A 14 -12.03 0.15 23.46
CA LEU A 14 -10.83 0.95 23.73
C LEU A 14 -11.14 2.29 24.38
N ALA A 15 -10.15 2.79 25.11
CA ALA A 15 -10.13 4.14 25.65
C ALA A 15 -8.97 4.96 25.07
N HIS A 16 -9.27 6.16 24.60
CA HIS A 16 -8.29 7.19 24.23
C HIS A 16 -8.19 8.19 25.37
N CYS A 17 -7.01 8.27 25.98
CA CYS A 17 -6.83 9.01 27.22
C CYS A 17 -5.77 10.10 27.08
N TYR A 18 -6.10 11.32 27.49
CA TYR A 18 -5.11 12.39 27.58
C TYR A 18 -5.46 13.37 28.70
N GLN A 19 -4.42 13.82 29.41
CA GLN A 19 -4.55 14.87 30.40
C GLN A 19 -4.79 16.20 29.69
N TYR A 20 -5.79 16.96 30.13
CA TYR A 20 -6.07 18.30 29.62
C TYR A 20 -5.89 19.38 30.70
N GLU A 21 -5.97 19.02 31.98
CA GLU A 21 -5.64 19.90 33.11
C GLU A 21 -5.10 19.09 34.31
N ALA A 22 -4.76 19.80 35.38
CA ALA A 22 -3.89 19.30 36.45
C ALA A 22 -4.33 18.01 37.14
N ASP A 23 -5.56 17.62 37.20
CA ASP A 23 -6.04 16.46 37.96
C ASP A 23 -7.15 15.73 37.18
N ARG A 24 -7.22 16.01 35.88
CA ARG A 24 -8.26 15.50 34.99
C ARG A 24 -7.70 15.04 33.67
N SER A 25 -8.27 13.93 33.21
CA SER A 25 -8.00 13.39 31.89
C SER A 25 -9.30 13.21 31.14
N THR A 26 -9.26 13.47 29.83
CA THR A 26 -10.32 13.09 28.91
C THR A 26 -10.21 11.60 28.63
N TRP A 27 -11.33 10.90 28.70
CA TRP A 27 -11.48 9.50 28.29
C TRP A 27 -12.51 9.44 27.15
N VAL A 28 -12.05 9.09 25.95
CA VAL A 28 -12.95 8.83 24.82
C VAL A 28 -13.03 7.32 24.62
N ILE A 29 -14.23 6.76 24.77
CA ILE A 29 -14.46 5.34 24.59
C ILE A 29 -14.89 5.07 23.15
N GLU A 30 -14.28 4.07 22.53
CA GLU A 30 -14.57 3.67 21.15
C GLU A 30 -14.70 2.14 21.08
N THR A 31 -15.63 1.69 20.25
CA THR A 31 -15.96 0.27 20.04
C THR A 31 -16.78 0.11 18.77
N ASP A 32 -16.80 -1.08 18.17
CA ASP A 32 -17.68 -1.37 17.04
C ASP A 32 -19.18 -1.46 17.46
N GLU A 33 -20.08 -1.34 16.48
CA GLU A 33 -21.54 -1.34 16.71
C GLU A 33 -22.03 -2.64 17.35
N ALA A 34 -21.46 -3.78 16.96
CA ALA A 34 -21.84 -5.07 17.52
C ALA A 34 -21.52 -5.15 19.02
N THR A 35 -20.33 -4.72 19.41
CA THR A 35 -19.88 -4.65 20.79
C THR A 35 -20.70 -3.64 21.59
N TRP A 36 -20.99 -2.46 21.03
CA TRP A 36 -21.90 -1.46 21.63
C TRP A 36 -23.27 -2.06 21.99
N ARG A 37 -23.86 -2.85 21.07
CA ARG A 37 -25.12 -3.55 21.27
C ARG A 37 -25.01 -4.67 22.31
N ASN A 38 -23.91 -5.42 22.32
CA ASN A 38 -23.67 -6.51 23.25
C ASN A 38 -23.56 -6.01 24.70
N PHE A 39 -22.93 -4.85 24.92
CA PHE A 39 -22.97 -4.17 26.22
C PHE A 39 -24.37 -3.65 26.61
N GLY A 40 -25.28 -3.52 25.64
CA GLY A 40 -26.62 -2.98 25.85
C GLY A 40 -26.64 -1.46 26.05
N PHE A 41 -25.56 -0.76 25.70
CA PHE A 41 -25.40 0.67 25.96
C PHE A 41 -26.45 1.54 25.24
N GLU A 42 -27.02 1.07 24.14
CA GLU A 42 -28.14 1.73 23.44
C GLU A 42 -29.40 1.93 24.31
N ARG A 43 -29.53 1.15 25.40
CA ARG A 43 -30.64 1.20 26.35
C ARG A 43 -30.26 1.84 27.68
N MET A 44 -29.01 2.29 27.84
CA MET A 44 -28.49 2.85 29.09
C MET A 44 -28.40 4.37 29.03
N SER A 45 -28.68 5.03 30.14
CA SER A 45 -28.30 6.41 30.39
C SER A 45 -26.80 6.56 30.65
N GLU A 46 -26.26 7.77 30.53
CA GLU A 46 -24.85 8.05 30.83
C GLU A 46 -24.46 7.58 32.24
N ALA A 47 -25.31 7.82 33.24
CA ALA A 47 -25.10 7.40 34.63
C ALA A 47 -25.06 5.86 34.80
N GLU A 48 -25.78 5.12 33.96
CA GLU A 48 -25.76 3.65 33.97
C GLU A 48 -24.53 3.08 33.24
N MET A 49 -24.00 3.80 32.25
CA MET A 49 -22.81 3.39 31.51
C MET A 49 -21.51 3.55 32.31
N LEU A 50 -21.37 4.62 33.11
CA LEU A 50 -20.11 4.90 33.82
C LEU A 50 -19.64 3.72 34.68
N PRO A 51 -20.46 3.09 35.55
CA PRO A 51 -20.00 1.96 36.35
C PRO A 51 -19.61 0.73 35.53
N VAL A 52 -20.15 0.57 34.31
CA VAL A 52 -19.74 -0.50 33.40
C VAL A 52 -18.33 -0.22 32.87
N LEU A 53 -18.11 1.00 32.37
CA LEU A 53 -16.82 1.44 31.83
C LEU A 53 -15.73 1.47 32.92
N GLU A 54 -16.08 1.90 34.13
CA GLU A 54 -15.19 1.86 35.30
C GLU A 54 -14.74 0.44 35.64
N ARG A 55 -15.62 -0.57 35.49
CA ARG A 55 -15.23 -1.97 35.66
C ARG A 55 -14.33 -2.46 34.53
N VAL A 56 -14.62 -2.08 33.29
CA VAL A 56 -13.81 -2.48 32.11
C VAL A 56 -12.38 -1.94 32.21
N PHE A 57 -12.22 -0.69 32.66
CA PHE A 57 -10.93 0.01 32.76
C PHE A 57 -10.47 0.21 34.22
N ALA A 58 -10.88 -0.68 35.13
CA ALA A 58 -10.63 -0.52 36.57
C ALA A 58 -9.14 -0.39 36.92
N GLU A 59 -8.30 -1.14 36.22
CA GLU A 59 -6.84 -1.11 36.40
C GLU A 59 -6.25 0.25 36.02
N GLU A 60 -6.61 0.78 34.85
CA GLU A 60 -6.09 2.06 34.39
C GLU A 60 -6.68 3.27 35.13
N LEU A 61 -7.90 3.14 35.64
CA LEU A 61 -8.55 4.19 36.40
C LEU A 61 -8.02 4.27 37.83
N ASP A 62 -7.43 3.20 38.37
CA ASP A 62 -6.83 3.17 39.72
C ASP A 62 -7.77 3.74 40.81
N GLY A 63 -9.06 3.38 40.73
CA GLY A 63 -10.09 3.84 41.67
C GLY A 63 -10.60 5.27 41.44
N HIS A 64 -10.12 6.00 40.43
CA HIS A 64 -10.67 7.29 40.04
C HIS A 64 -11.99 7.12 39.27
N PRO A 65 -13.06 7.85 39.63
CA PRO A 65 -14.34 7.73 38.94
C PRO A 65 -14.31 8.44 37.57
N LEU A 66 -15.12 7.93 36.64
CA LEU A 66 -15.40 8.63 35.39
C LEU A 66 -16.44 9.73 35.63
N ILE A 67 -16.25 10.88 34.97
CA ILE A 67 -17.14 12.04 35.09
C ILE A 67 -17.95 12.17 33.80
N ALA A 68 -19.27 12.10 33.92
CA ALA A 68 -20.20 12.38 32.82
C ALA A 68 -19.97 13.79 32.25
N ASN A 69 -19.95 13.91 30.92
CA ASN A 69 -19.77 15.20 30.24
C ASN A 69 -20.58 15.24 28.94
N ARG A 70 -21.89 14.99 29.03
CA ARG A 70 -22.80 14.94 27.87
C ARG A 70 -22.27 13.95 26.81
N SER A 71 -21.85 12.78 27.26
CA SER A 71 -21.30 11.74 26.39
C SER A 71 -22.39 11.22 25.46
N ILE A 72 -22.20 11.43 24.15
CA ILE A 72 -23.13 10.99 23.11
C ILE A 72 -22.46 9.92 22.28
N TRP A 73 -23.10 8.75 22.21
CA TRP A 73 -22.68 7.71 21.29
C TRP A 73 -23.03 8.09 19.86
N ARG A 74 -22.04 8.05 18.97
CA ARG A 74 -22.22 8.30 17.55
C ARG A 74 -21.06 7.74 16.75
N ASN A 75 -21.32 7.40 15.50
CA ASN A 75 -20.26 7.22 14.51
C ASN A 75 -19.64 8.59 14.22
N PHE A 76 -18.32 8.65 14.12
CA PHE A 76 -17.63 9.92 13.90
C PHE A 76 -17.97 10.47 12.51
N PRO A 77 -18.65 11.64 12.40
CA PRO A 77 -19.04 12.17 11.10
C PRO A 77 -17.84 12.80 10.41
N ASN A 78 -17.64 12.51 9.13
CA ASN A 78 -16.75 13.29 8.27
C ASN A 78 -17.56 14.38 7.54
N ILE A 79 -17.34 15.64 7.88
CA ILE A 79 -18.05 16.79 7.31
C ILE A 79 -17.09 17.57 6.41
N THR A 80 -17.52 17.81 5.17
CA THR A 80 -16.84 18.70 4.23
C THR A 80 -17.80 19.77 3.75
N ASN A 81 -17.33 21.01 3.63
CA ASN A 81 -18.17 22.12 3.19
C ASN A 81 -17.72 22.61 1.81
N ARG A 82 -18.68 22.91 0.92
CA ARG A 82 -18.37 23.53 -0.38
C ARG A 82 -17.73 24.90 -0.21
N THR A 83 -18.11 25.65 0.82
CA THR A 83 -17.49 26.92 1.22
C THR A 83 -17.42 27.00 2.74
N TRP A 84 -16.39 27.66 3.26
CA TRP A 84 -16.17 27.93 4.68
C TRP A 84 -16.60 29.32 5.09
N VAL A 85 -17.11 30.12 4.15
CA VAL A 85 -17.53 31.50 4.38
C VAL A 85 -19.04 31.58 4.29
N LYS A 86 -19.65 32.26 5.24
CA LYS A 86 -21.06 32.68 5.16
C LYS A 86 -21.17 34.11 5.66
N ASP A 87 -21.60 35.00 4.78
CA ASP A 87 -21.71 36.44 5.04
C ASP A 87 -20.37 37.04 5.55
N ASN A 88 -20.29 37.42 6.82
CA ASN A 88 -19.08 37.91 7.47
C ASN A 88 -18.48 36.90 8.48
N ALA A 89 -18.94 35.65 8.46
CA ALA A 89 -18.46 34.57 9.31
C ALA A 89 -17.64 33.55 8.52
N VAL A 90 -16.66 32.93 9.18
CA VAL A 90 -15.88 31.83 8.63
C VAL A 90 -15.84 30.65 9.58
N LEU A 91 -15.73 29.44 9.01
CA LEU A 91 -15.41 28.24 9.76
C LEU A 91 -13.91 28.19 10.05
N VAL A 92 -13.56 27.73 11.25
CA VAL A 92 -12.17 27.52 11.71
C VAL A 92 -12.09 26.20 12.49
N GLY A 93 -10.89 25.62 12.58
CA GLY A 93 -10.64 24.41 13.38
C GLY A 93 -11.43 23.20 12.86
N ASP A 94 -11.91 22.35 13.77
CA ASP A 94 -12.61 21.10 13.39
C ASP A 94 -13.94 21.32 12.64
N ALA A 95 -14.56 22.50 12.79
CA ALA A 95 -15.74 22.87 12.02
C ALA A 95 -15.43 23.08 10.52
N LYS A 96 -14.19 23.46 10.21
CA LYS A 96 -13.67 23.61 8.85
C LYS A 96 -12.97 22.35 8.36
N ALA A 97 -12.13 21.76 9.22
CA ALA A 97 -11.22 20.66 8.92
C ALA A 97 -11.52 19.47 9.84
N THR A 98 -12.70 18.88 9.71
CA THR A 98 -13.16 17.78 10.58
C THR A 98 -12.11 16.68 10.68
N ALA A 99 -11.59 16.50 11.89
CA ALA A 99 -10.46 15.64 12.21
C ALA A 99 -10.85 14.68 13.33
N HIS A 100 -10.75 13.37 13.07
CA HIS A 100 -10.88 12.35 14.10
C HIS A 100 -9.96 12.65 15.29
N PHE A 101 -10.49 12.58 16.52
CA PHE A 101 -9.77 13.00 17.73
C PHE A 101 -8.44 12.26 17.93
N SER A 102 -8.28 11.07 17.35
CA SER A 102 -7.03 10.31 17.44
C SER A 102 -5.85 10.91 16.66
N ILE A 103 -6.05 11.96 15.85
CA ILE A 103 -4.95 12.77 15.28
C ILE A 103 -4.64 14.05 16.08
N GLY A 104 -5.44 14.39 17.10
CA GLY A 104 -5.12 15.37 18.13
C GLY A 104 -4.68 16.75 17.62
N SER A 105 -5.46 17.37 16.73
CA SER A 105 -5.05 18.61 16.04
C SER A 105 -6.01 19.81 16.16
N GLY A 106 -7.14 19.68 16.86
CA GLY A 106 -8.21 20.71 16.84
C GLY A 106 -7.74 22.14 17.18
N THR A 107 -7.03 22.33 18.30
CA THR A 107 -6.48 23.64 18.70
C THR A 107 -5.49 24.18 17.68
N LYS A 108 -4.59 23.33 17.18
CA LYS A 108 -3.61 23.69 16.15
C LYS A 108 -4.32 24.16 14.88
N LEU A 109 -5.33 23.41 14.41
CA LEU A 109 -6.10 23.75 13.21
C LEU A 109 -6.78 25.12 13.37
N ALA A 110 -7.40 25.37 14.52
CA ALA A 110 -8.02 26.67 14.80
C ALA A 110 -6.99 27.81 14.79
N MET A 111 -5.80 27.61 15.37
CA MET A 111 -4.72 28.61 15.36
C MET A 111 -4.21 28.88 13.95
N GLU A 112 -3.93 27.84 13.16
CA GLU A 112 -3.47 28.00 11.78
C GLU A 112 -4.53 28.68 10.91
N ASP A 113 -5.82 28.37 11.11
CA ASP A 113 -6.92 29.02 10.41
C ASP A 113 -7.04 30.51 10.78
N ALA A 114 -6.87 30.84 12.06
CA ALA A 114 -6.86 32.24 12.51
C ALA A 114 -5.68 33.03 11.89
N ILE A 115 -4.49 32.43 11.84
CA ILE A 115 -3.31 33.03 11.17
C ILE A 115 -3.60 33.23 9.68
N ALA A 116 -4.16 32.23 9.01
CA ALA A 116 -4.49 32.32 7.59
C ALA A 116 -5.53 33.42 7.31
N LEU A 117 -6.56 33.51 8.15
CA LEU A 117 -7.57 34.57 8.06
C LEU A 117 -6.94 35.96 8.23
N TYR A 118 -6.06 36.12 9.22
CA TYR A 118 -5.32 37.36 9.45
C TYR A 118 -4.49 37.78 8.22
N GLU A 119 -3.74 36.84 7.64
CA GLU A 119 -2.93 37.12 6.45
C GLU A 119 -3.79 37.48 5.22
N CYS A 120 -4.97 36.88 5.07
CA CYS A 120 -5.91 37.23 4.00
C CYS A 120 -6.49 38.63 4.21
N LEU A 121 -6.87 38.99 5.44
CA LEU A 121 -7.36 40.33 5.80
C LEU A 121 -6.29 41.43 5.63
N LYS A 122 -5.02 41.09 5.77
CA LYS A 122 -3.90 42.01 5.54
C LYS A 122 -3.63 42.25 4.05
N LYS A 123 -3.87 41.24 3.20
CA LYS A 123 -3.63 41.32 1.75
C LYS A 123 -4.73 42.07 1.00
N GLU A 124 -5.97 41.97 1.45
CA GLU A 124 -7.13 42.52 0.77
C GLU A 124 -7.69 43.74 1.51
N SER A 125 -8.07 44.79 0.77
CA SER A 125 -8.67 46.00 1.35
C SER A 125 -10.17 45.87 1.65
N GLU A 126 -10.84 44.87 1.07
CA GLU A 126 -12.26 44.58 1.28
C GLU A 126 -12.43 43.26 2.01
N VAL A 127 -13.19 43.26 3.11
CA VAL A 127 -13.46 42.06 3.93
C VAL A 127 -14.00 40.92 3.07
N LYS A 128 -14.94 41.20 2.16
CA LYS A 128 -15.53 40.19 1.29
C LYS A 128 -14.48 39.47 0.42
N LYS A 129 -13.51 40.20 -0.12
CA LYS A 129 -12.39 39.64 -0.91
C LYS A 129 -11.44 38.84 -0.03
N ALA A 130 -11.12 39.34 1.16
CA ALA A 130 -10.30 38.62 2.13
C ALA A 130 -10.91 37.25 2.50
N LEU A 131 -12.23 37.19 2.74
CA LEU A 131 -12.91 35.95 3.07
C LEU A 131 -12.94 34.97 1.89
N GLN A 132 -13.14 35.46 0.65
CA GLN A 132 -13.04 34.63 -0.56
C GLN A 132 -11.63 34.05 -0.76
N LEU A 133 -10.58 34.83 -0.46
CA LEU A 133 -9.21 34.35 -0.47
C LEU A 133 -8.99 33.27 0.61
N TYR A 134 -9.48 33.49 1.84
CA TYR A 134 -9.41 32.50 2.92
C TYR A 134 -10.10 31.17 2.55
N ASP A 135 -11.24 31.23 1.86
CA ASP A 135 -12.01 30.06 1.41
C ASP A 135 -11.23 29.14 0.47
N THR A 136 -10.25 29.68 -0.26
CA THR A 136 -9.51 28.94 -1.29
C THR A 136 -8.05 28.68 -0.91
N ALA A 137 -7.44 29.56 -0.11
CA ALA A 137 -6.01 29.57 0.16
C ALA A 137 -5.46 28.33 0.89
N ARG A 138 -6.31 27.55 1.57
CA ARG A 138 -5.86 26.40 2.40
C ARG A 138 -6.66 25.10 2.18
N ARG A 139 -7.36 24.97 1.05
CA ARG A 139 -8.17 23.77 0.76
C ARG A 139 -7.34 22.50 0.75
N GLU A 140 -6.19 22.53 0.09
CA GLU A 140 -5.32 21.36 -0.04
C GLU A 140 -4.78 20.88 1.33
N GLU A 141 -4.37 21.80 2.21
CA GLU A 141 -3.90 21.47 3.57
C GLU A 141 -5.01 20.88 4.45
N VAL A 142 -6.22 21.43 4.35
CA VAL A 142 -7.39 20.91 5.06
C VAL A 142 -7.72 19.50 4.58
N GLU A 143 -7.83 19.30 3.26
CA GLU A 143 -8.13 18.00 2.66
C GLU A 143 -7.08 16.94 3.03
N LYS A 144 -5.78 17.30 3.04
CA LYS A 144 -4.70 16.42 3.52
C LYS A 144 -4.91 16.00 4.98
N THR A 145 -5.29 16.94 5.84
CA THR A 145 -5.52 16.66 7.27
C THR A 145 -6.74 15.77 7.45
N GLN A 146 -7.86 16.08 6.81
CA GLN A 146 -9.08 15.27 6.86
C GLN A 146 -8.83 13.86 6.31
N HIS A 147 -8.05 13.73 5.23
CA HIS A 147 -7.65 12.43 4.70
C HIS A 147 -6.86 11.62 5.74
N ALA A 148 -5.83 12.22 6.38
CA ALA A 148 -5.07 11.55 7.42
C ALA A 148 -5.95 11.15 8.62
N ALA A 149 -6.92 11.99 8.98
CA ALA A 149 -7.88 11.73 10.03
C ALA A 149 -8.82 10.57 9.68
N ASN A 150 -9.31 10.51 8.45
CA ASN A 150 -10.15 9.42 7.94
C ASN A 150 -9.40 8.09 7.88
N VAL A 151 -8.12 8.10 7.49
CA VAL A 151 -7.27 6.90 7.53
C VAL A 151 -7.12 6.41 8.98
N SER A 152 -6.98 7.33 9.93
CA SER A 152 -6.91 7.01 11.36
C SER A 152 -8.23 6.46 11.89
N LEU A 153 -9.36 7.08 11.57
CA LEU A 153 -10.71 6.62 11.90
C LEU A 153 -10.95 5.19 11.39
N ALA A 154 -10.73 4.96 10.09
CA ALA A 154 -10.92 3.66 9.46
C ALA A 154 -10.04 2.56 10.08
N TRP A 155 -8.88 2.91 10.64
CA TRP A 155 -8.05 1.95 11.36
C TRP A 155 -8.73 1.47 12.65
N PHE A 156 -9.30 2.39 13.44
CA PHE A 156 -9.98 2.05 14.70
C PHE A 156 -11.32 1.35 14.45
N GLU A 157 -12.10 1.79 13.46
CA GLU A 157 -13.35 1.11 13.05
C GLU A 157 -13.11 -0.35 12.62
N HIS A 158 -11.90 -0.68 12.16
CA HIS A 158 -11.51 -2.02 11.75
C HIS A 158 -10.42 -2.63 12.63
N MET A 159 -10.31 -2.21 13.89
CA MET A 159 -9.23 -2.66 14.79
C MET A 159 -9.18 -4.18 14.98
N ARG A 160 -10.33 -4.86 14.87
CA ARG A 160 -10.45 -6.32 14.97
C ARG A 160 -9.53 -7.05 13.97
N ARG A 161 -9.28 -6.45 12.81
CA ARG A 161 -8.33 -6.97 11.79
C ARG A 161 -6.93 -7.20 12.37
N TYR A 162 -6.53 -6.40 13.34
CA TYR A 162 -5.18 -6.38 13.90
C TYR A 162 -5.07 -7.10 15.24
N TRP A 163 -6.17 -7.58 15.82
CA TRP A 163 -6.19 -8.07 17.20
C TRP A 163 -5.30 -9.30 17.44
N GLY A 164 -5.05 -10.11 16.39
CA GLY A 164 -4.12 -11.24 16.44
C GLY A 164 -2.65 -10.89 16.27
N MET A 165 -2.29 -9.61 16.11
CA MET A 165 -0.90 -9.18 15.98
C MET A 165 -0.16 -9.26 17.33
N GLU A 166 1.13 -9.55 17.27
CA GLU A 166 1.99 -9.45 18.45
C GLU A 166 2.12 -7.99 18.92
N PRO A 167 2.30 -7.74 20.23
CA PRO A 167 2.21 -6.39 20.81
C PRO A 167 3.10 -5.34 20.13
N GLU A 168 4.32 -5.70 19.73
CA GLU A 168 5.26 -4.80 19.07
C GLU A 168 4.72 -4.33 17.71
N GLN A 169 4.21 -5.26 16.90
CA GLN A 169 3.63 -4.95 15.59
C GLN A 169 2.33 -4.15 15.74
N PHE A 170 1.47 -4.56 16.68
CA PHE A 170 0.22 -3.86 16.95
C PHE A 170 0.49 -2.41 17.36
N ALA A 171 1.39 -2.18 18.33
CA ALA A 171 1.75 -0.85 18.79
C ALA A 171 2.40 0.00 17.68
N PHE A 172 3.31 -0.57 16.89
CA PHE A 172 3.92 0.13 15.76
C PHE A 172 2.87 0.47 14.69
N GLY A 173 1.97 -0.46 14.38
CA GLY A 173 0.88 -0.30 13.42
C GLY A 173 -0.09 0.80 13.85
N VAL A 174 -0.50 0.83 15.12
CA VAL A 174 -1.31 1.90 15.71
C VAL A 174 -0.60 3.24 15.52
N MET A 175 0.67 3.37 15.90
CA MET A 175 1.37 4.65 15.83
C MET A 175 1.60 5.14 14.40
N SER A 176 1.84 4.24 13.46
CA SER A 176 2.14 4.58 12.05
C SER A 176 0.91 4.65 11.14
N ARG A 177 -0.31 4.36 11.64
CA ARG A 177 -1.56 4.25 10.86
C ARG A 177 -1.85 5.44 9.95
N SER A 178 -1.56 6.67 10.40
CA SER A 178 -1.84 7.91 9.66
C SER A 178 -0.83 8.20 8.55
N LYS A 179 0.21 7.37 8.40
CA LYS A 179 1.33 7.54 7.46
C LYS A 179 2.21 8.77 7.71
N GLN A 180 1.92 9.57 8.73
CA GLN A 180 2.71 10.73 9.13
C GLN A 180 3.86 10.33 10.06
N ILE A 181 3.62 9.31 10.88
CA ILE A 181 4.61 8.71 11.75
C ILE A 181 5.17 7.49 11.02
N THR A 182 6.48 7.52 10.78
CA THR A 182 7.25 6.48 10.07
C THR A 182 8.29 5.85 11.01
N TRP A 183 9.02 4.85 10.51
CA TRP A 183 10.12 4.22 11.22
C TRP A 183 11.14 5.24 11.75
N GLU A 184 11.69 6.10 10.88
CA GLU A 184 12.66 7.12 11.29
C GLU A 184 12.03 8.18 12.20
N ASN A 185 10.75 8.53 11.99
CA ASN A 185 10.07 9.48 12.87
C ASN A 185 9.90 8.91 14.29
N LEU A 186 9.56 7.62 14.42
CA LEU A 186 9.48 6.94 15.70
C LEU A 186 10.85 6.77 16.34
N GLU A 187 11.89 6.47 15.56
CA GLU A 187 13.25 6.32 16.08
C GLU A 187 13.73 7.61 16.78
N LEU A 188 13.36 8.77 16.23
CA LEU A 188 13.66 10.08 16.84
C LEU A 188 12.83 10.39 18.09
N ARG A 189 11.62 9.83 18.19
CA ARG A 189 10.70 10.06 19.32
C ARG A 189 10.98 9.11 20.48
N ASP A 190 11.19 7.84 20.17
CA ASP A 190 11.44 6.74 21.10
C ASP A 190 12.31 5.65 20.45
N ALA A 191 13.62 5.86 20.53
CA ALA A 191 14.60 4.91 20.00
C ALA A 191 14.57 3.55 20.71
N ALA A 192 14.12 3.49 21.98
CA ALA A 192 14.05 2.24 22.71
C ALA A 192 12.92 1.35 22.19
N PHE A 193 11.76 1.93 21.92
CA PHE A 193 10.65 1.25 21.28
C PHE A 193 10.99 0.78 19.87
N VAL A 194 11.61 1.61 19.03
CA VAL A 194 12.00 1.17 17.68
C VAL A 194 13.02 0.01 17.75
N ARG A 195 13.97 0.03 18.69
CA ARG A 195 14.86 -1.11 18.92
C ARG A 195 14.12 -2.39 19.35
N SER A 196 13.05 -2.29 20.14
CA SER A 196 12.27 -3.48 20.51
C SER A 196 11.52 -4.05 19.31
N VAL A 197 10.88 -3.20 18.50
CA VAL A 197 10.22 -3.60 17.23
C VAL A 197 11.24 -4.23 16.27
N HIS A 198 12.44 -3.65 16.19
CA HIS A 198 13.51 -4.14 15.34
C HIS A 198 13.98 -5.55 15.75
N ARG A 199 14.23 -5.78 17.04
CA ARG A 199 14.57 -7.11 17.58
C ARG A 199 13.44 -8.11 17.41
N TRP A 200 12.21 -7.70 17.67
CA TRP A 200 11.01 -8.52 17.48
C TRP A 200 10.93 -9.01 16.02
N PHE A 201 11.02 -8.09 15.06
CA PHE A 201 10.95 -8.43 13.64
C PHE A 201 12.06 -9.42 13.25
N ALA A 202 13.29 -9.17 13.69
CA ALA A 202 14.42 -10.06 13.43
C ALA A 202 14.25 -11.45 14.08
N ALA A 203 13.68 -11.53 15.27
CA ALA A 203 13.37 -12.80 15.92
C ALA A 203 12.35 -13.61 15.12
N LYS A 204 11.32 -12.97 14.51
CA LYS A 204 10.38 -13.65 13.60
C LYS A 204 11.08 -14.20 12.37
N VAL A 205 12.02 -13.44 11.80
CA VAL A 205 12.83 -13.91 10.66
C VAL A 205 13.72 -15.09 11.08
N LYS A 206 14.32 -15.04 12.27
CA LYS A 206 15.12 -16.14 12.82
C LYS A 206 14.28 -17.42 13.02
N GLN A 207 13.04 -17.28 13.50
CA GLN A 207 12.10 -18.40 13.65
C GLN A 207 11.75 -19.08 12.32
N GLN A 208 11.89 -18.37 11.19
CA GLN A 208 11.73 -18.96 9.85
C GLN A 208 12.98 -19.74 9.37
N GLY A 209 14.00 -19.87 10.22
CA GLY A 209 15.22 -20.64 9.95
C GLY A 209 16.32 -19.84 9.26
N PHE A 210 16.24 -18.52 9.25
CA PHE A 210 17.32 -17.66 8.74
C PHE A 210 18.34 -17.34 9.83
N ASP A 211 19.62 -17.33 9.45
CA ASP A 211 20.68 -16.84 10.32
C ASP A 211 20.71 -15.31 10.32
N ILE A 212 20.29 -14.72 11.43
CA ILE A 212 20.17 -13.27 11.60
C ILE A 212 20.67 -12.88 13.00
N ASP A 213 21.47 -11.81 13.04
CA ASP A 213 21.94 -11.22 14.29
C ASP A 213 20.78 -10.53 15.00
N LEU A 214 20.57 -10.83 16.28
CA LEU A 214 19.56 -10.20 17.13
C LEU A 214 20.12 -9.03 17.95
N GLU A 215 21.44 -8.94 18.10
CA GLU A 215 22.09 -7.82 18.77
C GLU A 215 22.14 -6.60 17.86
N ASN A 216 22.53 -6.79 16.59
CA ASN A 216 22.54 -5.75 15.55
C ASN A 216 21.75 -6.19 14.30
N PRO A 217 20.42 -6.36 14.41
CA PRO A 217 19.62 -6.83 13.30
C PRO A 217 19.62 -5.84 12.11
N PRO A 218 19.46 -6.32 10.87
CA PRO A 218 19.13 -5.46 9.73
C PRO A 218 17.73 -4.86 9.89
N VAL A 219 17.51 -3.62 9.45
CA VAL A 219 16.15 -3.04 9.39
C VAL A 219 15.22 -3.90 8.52
N PRO A 220 13.89 -3.88 8.73
CA PRO A 220 12.95 -4.82 8.10
C PRO A 220 13.14 -5.00 6.59
N MET A 221 13.45 -3.93 5.85
CA MET A 221 13.66 -4.01 4.40
C MET A 221 14.80 -4.94 3.98
N PHE A 222 15.83 -5.12 4.80
CA PHE A 222 17.02 -5.96 4.53
C PHE A 222 16.96 -7.33 5.20
N THR A 223 15.76 -7.76 5.60
CA THR A 223 15.56 -9.12 6.09
C THR A 223 15.14 -10.06 4.95
N PRO A 224 15.57 -11.33 4.97
CA PRO A 224 15.16 -12.27 3.95
C PRO A 224 13.66 -12.60 4.03
N LEU A 225 13.12 -13.07 2.91
CA LEU A 225 11.78 -13.66 2.80
C LEU A 225 11.86 -15.00 2.08
N ARG A 226 11.13 -15.99 2.60
CA ARG A 226 10.89 -17.25 1.89
C ARG A 226 9.46 -17.31 1.36
N LEU A 227 9.33 -17.59 0.06
CA LEU A 227 8.07 -17.98 -0.57
C LEU A 227 8.32 -19.31 -1.29
N ARG A 228 7.65 -20.38 -0.89
CA ARG A 228 7.99 -21.75 -1.36
C ARG A 228 9.51 -22.01 -1.17
N ASP A 229 10.20 -22.45 -2.21
CA ASP A 229 11.66 -22.65 -2.18
C ASP A 229 12.45 -21.38 -2.54
N LEU A 230 11.77 -20.32 -3.00
CA LEU A 230 12.41 -19.05 -3.33
C LEU A 230 12.77 -18.30 -2.04
N VAL A 231 14.04 -17.91 -1.96
CA VAL A 231 14.54 -17.00 -0.93
C VAL A 231 14.95 -15.68 -1.58
N LEU A 232 14.38 -14.59 -1.09
CA LEU A 232 14.77 -13.22 -1.40
C LEU A 232 15.70 -12.72 -0.30
N GLU A 233 16.81 -12.07 -0.64
CA GLU A 233 17.77 -11.55 0.35
C GLU A 233 17.23 -10.32 1.10
N ASN A 234 16.30 -9.59 0.48
CA ASN A 234 15.67 -8.41 1.04
C ASN A 234 14.23 -8.27 0.51
N ARG A 235 13.49 -7.32 1.09
CA ARG A 235 12.04 -7.13 0.89
C ARG A 235 11.70 -6.07 -0.18
N VAL A 236 12.71 -5.62 -0.93
CA VAL A 236 12.57 -4.56 -1.94
C VAL A 236 12.31 -5.17 -3.31
N VAL A 237 11.24 -4.70 -3.96
CA VAL A 237 10.82 -5.19 -5.27
C VAL A 237 10.86 -4.06 -6.30
N VAL A 238 11.37 -4.35 -7.48
CA VAL A 238 11.20 -3.50 -8.67
C VAL A 238 9.90 -3.91 -9.34
N SER A 239 8.93 -3.00 -9.36
CA SER A 239 7.60 -3.25 -9.96
C SER A 239 7.73 -3.48 -11.48
N PRO A 240 6.83 -4.27 -12.09
CA PRO A 240 6.70 -4.34 -13.54
C PRO A 240 6.36 -2.95 -14.10
N MET A 241 7.08 -2.53 -15.15
CA MET A 241 6.95 -1.23 -15.79
C MET A 241 7.20 -1.38 -17.29
N ASP A 242 6.15 -1.24 -18.10
CA ASP A 242 6.25 -1.32 -19.56
C ASP A 242 7.30 -0.35 -20.10
N GLN A 243 8.19 -0.87 -20.94
CA GLN A 243 9.27 -0.11 -21.56
C GLN A 243 8.93 0.28 -23.00
N TYR A 244 7.93 -0.36 -23.62
CA TYR A 244 7.48 -0.08 -24.98
C TYR A 244 8.64 -0.09 -26.01
N SER A 245 9.60 -1.00 -25.81
CA SER A 245 10.89 -1.01 -26.53
C SER A 245 11.21 -2.34 -27.23
N ALA A 246 10.29 -3.31 -27.21
CA ALA A 246 10.46 -4.58 -27.89
C ALA A 246 10.19 -4.46 -29.39
N LEU A 247 10.80 -5.33 -30.18
CA LEU A 247 10.52 -5.45 -31.61
C LEU A 247 9.85 -6.81 -31.85
N GLU A 248 8.62 -6.81 -32.35
CA GLU A 248 7.82 -8.04 -32.53
C GLU A 248 7.77 -8.91 -31.26
N GLY A 249 7.69 -8.26 -30.10
CA GLY A 249 7.70 -8.91 -28.78
C GLY A 249 9.07 -9.38 -28.30
N VAL A 250 10.13 -9.31 -29.10
CA VAL A 250 11.48 -9.74 -28.69
C VAL A 250 12.14 -8.63 -27.84
N PRO A 251 12.51 -8.91 -26.58
CA PRO A 251 13.24 -7.93 -25.77
C PRO A 251 14.66 -7.73 -26.32
N GLY A 252 15.00 -6.48 -26.64
CA GLY A 252 16.34 -6.08 -27.07
C GLY A 252 17.26 -5.56 -25.96
N ASP A 253 18.37 -4.93 -26.35
CA ASP A 253 19.40 -4.44 -25.43
C ASP A 253 18.91 -3.36 -24.45
N TRP A 254 17.85 -2.62 -24.77
CA TRP A 254 17.18 -1.74 -23.82
C TRP A 254 16.72 -2.50 -22.57
N HIS A 255 15.99 -3.61 -22.75
CA HIS A 255 15.52 -4.44 -21.64
C HIS A 255 16.69 -5.11 -20.91
N PHE A 256 17.72 -5.53 -21.65
CA PHE A 256 18.93 -6.08 -21.04
C PHE A 256 19.56 -5.08 -20.07
N VAL A 257 19.88 -3.87 -20.54
CA VAL A 257 20.47 -2.82 -19.68
C VAL A 257 19.51 -2.42 -18.57
N HIS A 258 18.21 -2.29 -18.88
CA HIS A 258 17.20 -1.90 -17.93
C HIS A 258 17.14 -2.88 -16.75
N LEU A 259 16.91 -4.17 -17.01
CA LEU A 259 16.70 -5.20 -16.00
C LEU A 259 18.01 -5.53 -15.28
N ALA A 260 19.12 -5.68 -16.01
CA ALA A 260 20.44 -5.94 -15.44
C ALA A 260 20.87 -4.87 -14.43
N SER A 261 20.64 -3.59 -14.75
CA SER A 261 20.99 -2.49 -13.85
C SER A 261 20.22 -2.55 -12.53
N ARG A 262 18.94 -2.93 -12.55
CA ARG A 262 18.13 -3.04 -11.33
C ARG A 262 18.47 -4.29 -10.51
N ALA A 263 18.80 -5.39 -11.17
CA ALA A 263 19.29 -6.60 -10.51
C ALA A 263 20.63 -6.34 -9.78
N ILE A 264 21.58 -5.72 -10.48
CA ILE A 264 22.86 -5.26 -9.92
C ILE A 264 22.64 -4.22 -8.81
N GLY A 265 21.57 -3.42 -8.91
CA GLY A 265 21.14 -2.42 -7.93
C GLY A 265 20.63 -2.97 -6.60
N GLY A 266 20.66 -4.29 -6.40
CA GLY A 266 20.48 -4.93 -5.10
C GLY A 266 19.04 -5.15 -4.66
N ALA A 267 18.04 -4.95 -5.52
CA ALA A 267 16.66 -5.35 -5.19
C ALA A 267 16.56 -6.89 -5.04
N GLY A 268 15.82 -7.36 -4.04
CA GLY A 268 15.62 -8.79 -3.82
C GLY A 268 14.84 -9.47 -4.94
N LEU A 269 13.87 -8.76 -5.53
CA LEU A 269 13.05 -9.23 -6.65
C LEU A 269 12.90 -8.15 -7.72
N VAL A 270 13.09 -8.52 -8.98
CA VAL A 270 12.93 -7.64 -10.15
C VAL A 270 11.89 -8.23 -11.07
N TYR A 271 10.81 -7.49 -11.30
CA TYR A 271 9.82 -7.85 -12.29
C TYR A 271 10.22 -7.37 -13.68
N VAL A 272 10.03 -8.24 -14.65
CA VAL A 272 9.87 -7.86 -16.06
C VAL A 272 8.52 -7.16 -16.23
N GLU A 273 8.45 -6.24 -17.18
CA GLU A 273 7.19 -5.61 -17.59
C GLU A 273 6.11 -6.60 -18.01
N MET A 274 4.87 -6.11 -18.23
CA MET A 274 3.79 -7.00 -18.64
C MET A 274 4.14 -7.64 -19.99
N THR A 275 4.38 -8.94 -19.96
CA THR A 275 4.81 -9.71 -21.12
C THR A 275 3.62 -10.48 -21.69
N CYS A 276 3.41 -10.33 -22.99
CA CYS A 276 2.18 -10.75 -23.64
C CYS A 276 2.26 -12.20 -24.13
N PRO A 277 1.24 -13.06 -23.88
CA PRO A 277 1.27 -14.47 -24.27
C PRO A 277 0.93 -14.72 -25.74
N SER A 278 0.50 -13.69 -26.47
CA SER A 278 0.24 -13.73 -27.91
C SER A 278 0.40 -12.33 -28.54
N PRO A 279 0.55 -12.22 -29.88
CA PRO A 279 0.71 -10.92 -30.53
C PRO A 279 -0.45 -9.94 -30.29
N GLU A 280 -1.69 -10.43 -30.26
CA GLU A 280 -2.91 -9.65 -30.01
C GLU A 280 -3.11 -9.28 -28.54
N ALA A 281 -2.37 -9.93 -27.62
CA ALA A 281 -2.39 -9.64 -26.20
C ALA A 281 -1.63 -8.36 -25.82
N ARG A 282 -0.88 -7.77 -26.76
CA ARG A 282 -0.11 -6.55 -26.57
C ARG A 282 -0.99 -5.32 -26.31
N ILE A 283 -0.51 -4.43 -25.45
CA ILE A 283 -0.96 -3.04 -25.31
C ILE A 283 -0.52 -2.28 -26.56
N SER A 284 0.79 -2.24 -26.80
CA SER A 284 1.39 -1.50 -27.91
C SER A 284 2.29 -2.38 -28.80
N PRO A 285 2.69 -1.91 -30.00
CA PRO A 285 3.67 -2.61 -30.82
C PRO A 285 5.02 -2.85 -30.12
N GLY A 286 5.37 -1.99 -29.14
CA GLY A 286 6.62 -2.04 -28.38
C GLY A 286 6.59 -2.97 -27.17
N ASP A 287 5.51 -3.69 -26.94
CA ASP A 287 5.38 -4.59 -25.78
C ASP A 287 6.19 -5.87 -25.96
N THR A 288 6.75 -6.36 -24.86
CA THR A 288 7.40 -7.68 -24.82
C THR A 288 6.40 -8.82 -24.97
N GLY A 289 6.86 -9.92 -25.56
CA GLY A 289 6.10 -11.12 -25.83
C GLY A 289 6.75 -12.38 -25.26
N LEU A 290 5.96 -13.43 -25.07
CA LEU A 290 6.47 -14.76 -24.71
C LEU A 290 5.65 -15.88 -25.38
N TRP A 291 5.40 -15.76 -26.68
CA TRP A 291 4.64 -16.74 -27.49
C TRP A 291 5.52 -17.64 -28.37
N ASN A 292 6.82 -17.37 -28.46
CA ASN A 292 7.77 -18.14 -29.25
C ASN A 292 9.16 -18.28 -28.60
N GLU A 293 9.99 -19.13 -29.19
CA GLU A 293 11.33 -19.49 -28.72
C GLU A 293 12.32 -18.31 -28.79
N ALA A 294 12.23 -17.45 -29.80
CA ALA A 294 13.12 -16.30 -29.92
C ALA A 294 12.98 -15.32 -28.75
N GLN A 295 11.74 -15.12 -28.29
CA GLN A 295 11.43 -14.31 -27.12
C GLN A 295 11.92 -14.96 -25.82
N ARG A 296 11.68 -16.28 -25.67
CA ARG A 296 12.19 -17.07 -24.55
C ARG A 296 13.72 -16.95 -24.45
N ASP A 297 14.43 -17.16 -25.56
CA ASP A 297 15.89 -17.16 -25.60
C ASP A 297 16.47 -15.77 -25.29
N ALA A 298 15.81 -14.71 -25.76
CA ALA A 298 16.18 -13.33 -25.44
C ALA A 298 16.01 -13.03 -23.94
N PHE A 299 14.92 -13.47 -23.31
CA PHE A 299 14.75 -13.36 -21.86
C PHE A 299 15.74 -14.22 -21.09
N LYS A 300 16.02 -15.44 -21.55
CA LYS A 300 17.02 -16.33 -20.94
C LYS A 300 18.38 -15.65 -20.83
N ARG A 301 18.83 -14.93 -21.88
CA ARG A 301 20.08 -14.13 -21.84
C ARG A 301 20.07 -13.12 -20.69
N ILE A 302 18.94 -12.45 -20.44
CA ILE A 302 18.80 -11.45 -19.39
C ILE A 302 18.82 -12.12 -18.01
N VAL A 303 18.04 -13.20 -17.83
CA VAL A 303 17.95 -13.96 -16.58
C VAL A 303 19.32 -14.54 -16.20
N ASP A 304 19.99 -15.21 -17.14
CA ASP A 304 21.31 -15.82 -16.93
C ASP A 304 22.34 -14.75 -16.50
N PHE A 305 22.32 -13.56 -17.12
CA PHE A 305 23.20 -12.46 -16.72
C PHE A 305 22.90 -11.98 -15.30
N CYS A 306 21.63 -11.75 -14.95
CA CYS A 306 21.23 -11.27 -13.63
C CYS A 306 21.60 -12.27 -12.53
N HIS A 307 21.35 -13.57 -12.75
CA HIS A 307 21.71 -14.63 -11.79
C HIS A 307 23.22 -14.80 -11.61
N ALA A 308 24.00 -14.59 -12.69
CA ALA A 308 25.46 -14.69 -12.63
C ALA A 308 26.12 -13.50 -11.90
N ASN A 309 25.49 -12.32 -11.93
CA ASN A 309 26.13 -11.05 -11.50
C ASN A 309 25.44 -10.34 -10.34
N SER A 310 24.39 -10.92 -9.77
CA SER A 310 23.66 -10.34 -8.63
C SER A 310 23.00 -11.41 -7.76
N LYS A 311 22.41 -10.98 -6.64
CA LYS A 311 21.56 -11.83 -5.79
C LYS A 311 20.07 -11.67 -6.07
N ALA A 312 19.70 -10.76 -6.97
CA ALA A 312 18.31 -10.49 -7.32
C ALA A 312 17.65 -11.72 -7.95
N LYS A 313 16.37 -11.90 -7.63
CA LYS A 313 15.49 -12.87 -8.25
C LYS A 313 14.63 -12.19 -9.30
N LEU A 314 14.26 -12.92 -10.34
CA LEU A 314 13.57 -12.36 -11.51
C LEU A 314 12.15 -12.94 -11.60
N ALA A 315 11.16 -12.05 -11.72
CA ALA A 315 9.75 -12.41 -11.89
C ALA A 315 9.27 -12.07 -13.31
N MET A 316 8.54 -13.00 -13.91
CA MET A 316 7.84 -12.80 -15.19
C MET A 316 6.38 -12.44 -14.91
N GLN A 317 5.94 -11.24 -15.33
CA GLN A 317 4.52 -10.89 -15.31
C GLN A 317 3.90 -11.20 -16.67
N LEU A 318 2.96 -12.15 -16.71
CA LEU A 318 2.18 -12.44 -17.92
C LEU A 318 0.85 -11.67 -17.88
N GLY A 319 0.51 -11.00 -18.99
CA GLY A 319 -0.73 -10.24 -19.09
C GLY A 319 -1.25 -10.13 -20.51
N HIS A 320 -2.54 -9.82 -20.64
CA HIS A 320 -3.20 -9.65 -21.93
C HIS A 320 -4.01 -8.35 -21.87
N SER A 321 -3.72 -7.42 -22.77
CA SER A 321 -4.27 -6.05 -22.77
C SER A 321 -5.79 -5.99 -22.90
N GLY A 322 -6.39 -6.95 -23.62
CA GLY A 322 -7.84 -7.06 -23.77
C GLY A 322 -8.39 -5.82 -24.47
N ARG A 323 -9.42 -5.18 -23.91
CA ARG A 323 -10.02 -3.96 -24.47
C ARG A 323 -9.10 -2.73 -24.46
N LYS A 324 -7.95 -2.79 -23.80
CA LYS A 324 -6.94 -1.73 -23.75
C LYS A 324 -5.74 -2.02 -24.68
N GLY A 325 -5.86 -3.02 -25.56
CA GLY A 325 -4.85 -3.37 -26.55
C GLY A 325 -4.86 -2.48 -27.79
N SER A 326 -3.84 -2.66 -28.62
CA SER A 326 -3.69 -1.96 -29.90
C SER A 326 -3.66 -0.42 -29.74
N THR A 327 -2.85 0.05 -28.80
CA THR A 327 -2.65 1.47 -28.49
C THR A 327 -1.25 1.95 -28.87
N GLN A 328 -1.12 3.27 -28.93
CA GLN A 328 0.15 3.98 -29.10
C GLN A 328 1.14 3.70 -27.96
N LEU A 329 2.41 4.03 -28.17
CA LEU A 329 3.46 3.93 -27.16
C LEU A 329 3.19 4.92 -26.01
N GLY A 330 3.69 4.61 -24.81
CA GLY A 330 3.32 5.36 -23.60
C GLY A 330 3.65 6.86 -23.60
N TRP A 331 4.62 7.30 -24.41
CA TRP A 331 5.01 8.72 -24.55
C TRP A 331 4.37 9.44 -25.75
N GLU A 332 3.64 8.72 -26.60
CA GLU A 332 2.86 9.30 -27.69
C GLU A 332 1.54 9.82 -27.10
N ARG A 333 0.42 9.18 -27.41
CA ARG A 333 -0.85 9.46 -26.76
C ARG A 333 -1.29 8.26 -25.92
N MET A 334 -1.09 8.38 -24.61
CA MET A 334 -1.42 7.35 -23.62
C MET A 334 -2.87 6.87 -23.76
N ASP A 335 -3.07 5.54 -23.71
CA ASP A 335 -4.37 4.86 -23.82
C ASP A 335 -5.19 5.16 -25.11
N HIS A 336 -4.57 5.73 -26.15
CA HIS A 336 -5.22 5.97 -27.44
C HIS A 336 -4.88 4.88 -28.47
N PRO A 337 -5.83 4.52 -29.36
CA PRO A 337 -5.59 3.52 -30.39
C PRO A 337 -4.47 3.95 -31.33
N LEU A 338 -3.84 2.98 -31.99
CA LEU A 338 -2.87 3.25 -33.06
C LEU A 338 -3.51 4.09 -34.17
N GLU A 339 -2.72 4.95 -34.80
CA GLU A 339 -3.20 5.76 -35.94
C GLU A 339 -3.48 4.90 -37.18
N SER A 340 -2.73 3.81 -37.34
CA SER A 340 -2.92 2.79 -38.39
C SER A 340 -2.43 1.43 -37.92
N GLY A 341 -2.84 0.35 -38.59
CA GLY A 341 -2.40 -1.00 -38.26
C GLY A 341 -2.97 -1.59 -36.96
N ASN A 342 -4.14 -1.11 -36.53
CA ASN A 342 -4.83 -1.69 -35.37
C ASN A 342 -5.16 -3.17 -35.60
N TRP A 343 -4.99 -3.98 -34.54
CA TRP A 343 -5.49 -5.36 -34.51
C TRP A 343 -6.79 -5.45 -33.71
N PRO A 344 -7.65 -6.46 -34.00
CA PRO A 344 -8.89 -6.67 -33.25
C PRO A 344 -8.61 -6.96 -31.77
N VAL A 345 -9.38 -6.32 -30.90
CA VAL A 345 -9.30 -6.52 -29.43
C VAL A 345 -10.51 -7.29 -28.90
N VAL A 346 -10.30 -8.04 -27.81
CA VAL A 346 -11.32 -8.89 -27.16
C VAL A 346 -11.47 -8.53 -25.68
N SER A 347 -12.64 -8.79 -25.11
CA SER A 347 -12.92 -8.54 -23.69
C SER A 347 -14.13 -9.36 -23.19
N ALA A 348 -14.42 -9.25 -21.89
CA ALA A 348 -15.61 -9.84 -21.27
C ALA A 348 -16.92 -9.40 -21.93
N SER A 349 -17.03 -8.12 -22.30
CA SER A 349 -18.20 -7.50 -22.94
C SER A 349 -17.79 -6.43 -23.95
N PRO A 350 -18.66 -6.04 -24.90
CA PRO A 350 -18.33 -5.11 -25.98
C PRO A 350 -18.38 -3.64 -25.52
N ILE A 351 -17.56 -3.31 -24.53
CA ILE A 351 -17.49 -1.98 -23.91
C ILE A 351 -16.08 -1.41 -24.14
N PRO A 352 -15.90 -0.36 -24.96
CA PRO A 352 -14.60 0.26 -25.19
C PRO A 352 -14.03 0.89 -23.91
N TYR A 353 -12.71 1.15 -23.88
CA TYR A 353 -12.10 1.86 -22.75
C TYR A 353 -12.53 3.34 -22.75
N TYR A 354 -12.27 4.07 -23.84
CA TYR A 354 -12.86 5.39 -24.10
C TYR A 354 -14.00 5.28 -25.12
N ASP A 355 -15.19 5.75 -24.73
CA ASP A 355 -16.34 5.80 -25.63
C ASP A 355 -16.07 6.72 -26.82
N GLY A 356 -16.45 6.27 -28.03
CA GLY A 356 -16.21 6.97 -29.29
C GLY A 356 -14.74 7.12 -29.73
N VAL A 357 -13.78 6.61 -28.96
CA VAL A 357 -12.33 6.77 -29.23
C VAL A 357 -11.62 5.43 -29.34
N SER A 358 -11.75 4.56 -28.33
CA SER A 358 -11.13 3.24 -28.34
C SER A 358 -11.91 2.26 -29.23
N GLN A 359 -11.23 1.23 -29.71
CA GLN A 359 -11.91 0.12 -30.40
C GLN A 359 -12.96 -0.53 -29.49
N VAL A 360 -14.13 -0.85 -30.04
CA VAL A 360 -15.12 -1.67 -29.33
C VAL A 360 -14.62 -3.12 -29.34
N PRO A 361 -14.33 -3.73 -28.18
CA PRO A 361 -13.83 -5.09 -28.15
C PRO A 361 -14.92 -6.07 -28.56
N ARG A 362 -14.53 -7.15 -29.24
CA ARG A 362 -15.43 -8.27 -29.43
C ARG A 362 -15.62 -8.99 -28.11
N GLU A 363 -16.88 -9.31 -27.78
CA GLU A 363 -17.19 -10.18 -26.64
C GLU A 363 -16.59 -11.57 -26.87
N MET A 364 -15.83 -12.07 -25.88
CA MET A 364 -15.19 -13.38 -25.99
C MET A 364 -16.21 -14.53 -25.99
N THR A 365 -15.98 -15.48 -26.88
CA THR A 365 -16.62 -16.80 -26.89
C THR A 365 -15.85 -17.78 -26.00
N ARG A 366 -16.40 -18.98 -25.76
CA ARG A 366 -15.67 -20.06 -25.07
C ARG A 366 -14.38 -20.43 -25.78
N SER A 367 -14.39 -20.50 -27.12
CA SER A 367 -13.21 -20.80 -27.92
C SER A 367 -12.11 -19.73 -27.75
N ASP A 368 -12.47 -18.45 -27.67
CA ASP A 368 -11.51 -17.38 -27.37
C ASP A 368 -10.90 -17.56 -25.98
N MET A 369 -11.72 -17.90 -24.99
CA MET A 369 -11.24 -18.17 -23.62
C MET A 369 -10.29 -19.38 -23.59
N ASP A 370 -10.61 -20.46 -24.30
CA ASP A 370 -9.75 -21.64 -24.42
C ASP A 370 -8.40 -21.31 -25.06
N LYS A 371 -8.40 -20.49 -26.12
CA LYS A 371 -7.18 -20.00 -26.76
C LYS A 371 -6.32 -19.20 -25.78
N VAL A 372 -6.90 -18.23 -25.08
CA VAL A 372 -6.16 -17.41 -24.11
C VAL A 372 -5.57 -18.28 -23.00
N VAL A 373 -6.34 -19.24 -22.46
CA VAL A 373 -5.83 -20.19 -21.45
C VAL A 373 -4.63 -20.98 -21.99
N SER A 374 -4.70 -21.46 -23.24
CA SER A 374 -3.60 -22.18 -23.90
C SER A 374 -2.37 -21.29 -24.09
N ASP A 375 -2.55 -20.04 -24.52
CA ASP A 375 -1.46 -19.09 -24.75
C ASP A 375 -0.72 -18.77 -23.44
N PHE A 376 -1.47 -18.43 -22.37
CA PHE A 376 -0.90 -18.22 -21.03
C PHE A 376 -0.15 -19.45 -20.51
N ARG A 377 -0.70 -20.67 -20.72
CA ARG A 377 -0.03 -21.92 -20.36
C ARG A 377 1.29 -22.10 -21.12
N LYS A 378 1.31 -21.84 -22.42
CA LYS A 378 2.52 -21.93 -23.26
C LYS A 378 3.58 -20.94 -22.78
N SER A 379 3.22 -19.68 -22.57
CA SER A 379 4.14 -18.65 -22.06
C SER A 379 4.66 -18.98 -20.67
N THR A 380 3.84 -19.61 -19.82
CA THR A 380 4.29 -20.09 -18.50
C THR A 380 5.41 -21.12 -18.61
N ILE A 381 5.32 -22.05 -19.56
CA ILE A 381 6.37 -23.04 -19.82
C ILE A 381 7.65 -22.33 -20.29
N PHE A 382 7.54 -21.39 -21.23
CA PHE A 382 8.68 -20.60 -21.69
C PHE A 382 9.30 -19.73 -20.58
N ALA A 383 8.50 -19.20 -19.65
CA ALA A 383 9.03 -18.47 -18.51
C ALA A 383 9.90 -19.39 -17.62
N ASP A 384 9.51 -20.65 -17.45
CA ASP A 384 10.29 -21.59 -16.64
C ASP A 384 11.58 -21.99 -17.36
N GLU A 385 11.50 -22.27 -18.66
CA GLU A 385 12.65 -22.57 -19.52
C GLU A 385 13.65 -21.40 -19.61
N ALA A 386 13.15 -20.16 -19.60
CA ALA A 386 13.98 -18.96 -19.55
C ALA A 386 14.65 -18.74 -18.18
N GLY A 387 14.25 -19.49 -17.14
CA GLY A 387 14.90 -19.50 -15.84
C GLY A 387 14.30 -18.56 -14.80
N PHE A 388 13.12 -17.97 -15.04
CA PHE A 388 12.49 -17.06 -14.07
C PHE A 388 12.24 -17.75 -12.71
N ASP A 389 12.43 -17.00 -11.63
CA ASP A 389 12.31 -17.51 -10.25
C ASP A 389 10.85 -17.50 -9.75
N MET A 390 10.04 -16.59 -10.31
CA MET A 390 8.65 -16.37 -9.93
C MET A 390 7.81 -15.99 -11.17
N LEU A 391 6.53 -16.36 -11.14
CA LEU A 391 5.55 -15.99 -12.15
C LEU A 391 4.47 -15.11 -11.53
N GLU A 392 4.00 -14.11 -12.24
CA GLU A 392 2.83 -13.31 -11.87
C GLU A 392 1.82 -13.26 -13.00
N ILE A 393 0.53 -13.44 -12.65
CA ILE A 393 -0.57 -13.25 -13.59
C ILE A 393 -1.16 -11.86 -13.39
N HIS A 394 -1.18 -11.07 -14.46
CA HIS A 394 -1.72 -9.72 -14.43
C HIS A 394 -3.26 -9.74 -14.52
N MET A 395 -3.92 -9.49 -13.39
CA MET A 395 -5.37 -9.39 -13.23
C MET A 395 -5.82 -8.00 -12.74
N ALA A 396 -5.14 -6.96 -13.21
CA ALA A 396 -5.32 -5.59 -12.74
C ALA A 396 -5.40 -4.62 -13.91
N HIS A 397 -5.56 -3.34 -13.58
CA HIS A 397 -5.43 -2.21 -14.48
C HIS A 397 -6.36 -2.17 -15.70
N GLY A 398 -7.51 -2.86 -15.63
CA GLY A 398 -8.51 -2.87 -16.70
C GLY A 398 -8.13 -3.69 -17.93
N TYR A 399 -7.02 -4.42 -17.89
CA TYR A 399 -6.64 -5.38 -18.91
C TYR A 399 -7.58 -6.60 -18.92
N LEU A 400 -7.31 -7.62 -19.73
CA LEU A 400 -8.27 -8.68 -20.04
C LEU A 400 -8.85 -9.36 -18.79
N LEU A 401 -8.01 -9.85 -17.89
CA LEU A 401 -8.52 -10.57 -16.71
C LEU A 401 -9.22 -9.60 -15.75
N ALA A 402 -8.70 -8.38 -15.58
CA ALA A 402 -9.38 -7.34 -14.79
C ALA A 402 -10.74 -6.95 -15.38
N SER A 403 -10.90 -7.01 -16.71
CA SER A 403 -12.14 -6.66 -17.37
C SER A 403 -13.24 -7.72 -17.16
N PHE A 404 -12.87 -8.98 -16.91
CA PHE A 404 -13.78 -10.01 -16.41
C PHE A 404 -14.11 -9.80 -14.93
N ILE A 405 -13.14 -9.39 -14.12
CA ILE A 405 -13.33 -9.22 -12.67
C ILE A 405 -14.23 -8.03 -12.38
N SER A 406 -14.09 -6.88 -13.04
CA SER A 406 -14.90 -5.70 -12.68
C SER A 406 -16.34 -5.78 -13.22
N PRO A 407 -17.36 -5.47 -12.39
CA PRO A 407 -18.75 -5.37 -12.84
C PRO A 407 -18.99 -4.18 -13.79
N LEU A 408 -18.06 -3.20 -13.84
CA LEU A 408 -18.17 -2.06 -14.76
C LEU A 408 -17.88 -2.46 -16.22
N THR A 409 -17.17 -3.56 -16.41
CA THR A 409 -16.64 -3.99 -17.71
C THR A 409 -17.12 -5.36 -18.14
N ASN A 410 -17.63 -6.17 -17.19
CA ASN A 410 -18.23 -7.45 -17.44
C ASN A 410 -19.75 -7.38 -17.26
N GLN A 411 -20.46 -7.27 -18.38
CA GLN A 411 -21.93 -7.24 -18.44
C GLN A 411 -22.54 -8.55 -18.96
N ARG A 412 -21.72 -9.61 -19.02
CA ARG A 412 -22.15 -10.93 -19.50
C ARG A 412 -23.32 -11.46 -18.67
N LYS A 413 -24.19 -12.24 -19.33
CA LYS A 413 -25.35 -12.90 -18.72
C LYS A 413 -25.19 -14.42 -18.60
N ASP A 414 -24.04 -14.94 -19.01
CA ASP A 414 -23.68 -16.35 -18.87
C ASP A 414 -22.93 -16.61 -17.55
N SER A 415 -22.35 -17.80 -17.41
CA SER A 415 -21.62 -18.22 -16.21
C SER A 415 -20.30 -17.49 -15.96
N TYR A 416 -19.94 -16.51 -16.80
CA TYR A 416 -18.74 -15.68 -16.63
C TYR A 416 -19.06 -14.23 -16.25
N GLY A 417 -20.33 -13.88 -16.00
CA GLY A 417 -20.75 -12.55 -15.53
C GLY A 417 -21.70 -12.57 -14.33
N GLY A 418 -21.97 -11.39 -13.77
CA GLY A 418 -22.85 -11.23 -12.60
C GLY A 418 -22.09 -11.35 -11.27
N SER A 419 -22.30 -12.46 -10.55
CA SER A 419 -21.69 -12.65 -9.22
C SER A 419 -20.16 -12.65 -9.26
N ILE A 420 -19.51 -12.42 -8.12
CA ILE A 420 -18.04 -12.42 -8.04
C ILE A 420 -17.46 -13.79 -8.44
N GLU A 421 -18.12 -14.89 -8.10
CA GLU A 421 -17.72 -16.26 -8.47
C GLU A 421 -17.72 -16.45 -9.99
N ASN A 422 -18.73 -15.92 -10.68
CA ASN A 422 -18.81 -15.99 -12.14
C ASN A 422 -17.77 -15.07 -12.80
N ARG A 423 -17.63 -13.83 -12.31
CA ARG A 423 -16.62 -12.87 -12.80
C ARG A 423 -15.19 -13.39 -12.62
N MET A 424 -14.92 -14.14 -11.55
CA MET A 424 -13.63 -14.78 -11.29
C MET A 424 -13.43 -16.10 -12.03
N ARG A 425 -14.46 -16.69 -12.64
CA ARG A 425 -14.37 -18.03 -13.25
C ARG A 425 -13.27 -18.11 -14.32
N PHE A 426 -13.27 -17.19 -15.29
CA PHE A 426 -12.25 -17.16 -16.34
C PHE A 426 -10.85 -16.77 -15.83
N PRO A 427 -10.68 -15.71 -15.00
CA PRO A 427 -9.40 -15.43 -14.35
C PRO A 427 -8.80 -16.65 -13.60
N LEU A 428 -9.62 -17.42 -12.88
CA LEU A 428 -9.18 -18.62 -12.18
C LEU A 428 -8.86 -19.79 -13.12
N GLU A 429 -9.53 -19.93 -14.26
CA GLU A 429 -9.14 -20.91 -15.28
C GLU A 429 -7.73 -20.63 -15.82
N VAL A 430 -7.44 -19.38 -16.16
CA VAL A 430 -6.09 -18.96 -16.60
C VAL A 430 -5.08 -19.19 -15.48
N PHE A 431 -5.37 -18.75 -14.27
CA PHE A 431 -4.47 -18.93 -13.13
C PHE A 431 -4.16 -20.41 -12.87
N ARG A 432 -5.17 -21.27 -12.84
CA ARG A 432 -4.99 -22.71 -12.59
C ARG A 432 -4.19 -23.38 -13.72
N ALA A 433 -4.43 -23.01 -14.97
CA ALA A 433 -3.65 -23.54 -16.10
C ALA A 433 -2.16 -23.17 -16.00
N CYS A 434 -1.86 -21.91 -15.65
CA CYS A 434 -0.48 -21.49 -15.38
C CYS A 434 0.09 -22.20 -14.15
N ARG A 435 -0.66 -22.30 -13.06
CA ARG A 435 -0.22 -22.95 -11.81
C ARG A 435 0.11 -24.44 -12.01
N GLN A 436 -0.62 -25.12 -12.90
CA GLN A 436 -0.35 -26.51 -13.31
C GLN A 436 0.92 -26.64 -14.17
N ALA A 437 1.21 -25.66 -15.02
CA ALA A 437 2.40 -25.65 -15.86
C ALA A 437 3.67 -25.15 -15.12
N TRP A 438 3.51 -24.31 -14.10
CA TRP A 438 4.60 -23.73 -13.32
C TRP A 438 5.09 -24.69 -12.22
N PRO A 439 6.40 -24.88 -11.99
CA PRO A 439 6.92 -25.77 -10.96
C PRO A 439 6.37 -25.46 -9.56
N GLN A 440 5.86 -26.46 -8.84
CA GLN A 440 5.21 -26.27 -7.53
C GLN A 440 6.13 -25.68 -6.46
N ARG A 441 7.44 -25.87 -6.61
CA ARG A 441 8.47 -25.28 -5.73
C ARG A 441 8.70 -23.78 -5.95
N LYS A 442 8.28 -23.24 -7.10
CA LYS A 442 8.44 -21.82 -7.46
C LYS A 442 7.15 -21.04 -7.15
N PRO A 443 7.26 -19.84 -6.55
CA PRO A 443 6.10 -19.00 -6.27
C PRO A 443 5.36 -18.57 -7.52
N MET A 444 4.05 -18.39 -7.37
CA MET A 444 3.19 -17.75 -8.36
C MET A 444 2.28 -16.72 -7.69
N SER A 445 2.31 -15.47 -8.15
CA SER A 445 1.47 -14.37 -7.67
C SER A 445 0.37 -13.99 -8.66
N ALA A 446 -0.54 -13.15 -8.18
CA ALA A 446 -1.47 -12.41 -9.03
C ALA A 446 -1.42 -10.92 -8.67
N ARG A 447 -1.31 -10.06 -9.69
CA ARG A 447 -1.51 -8.62 -9.52
C ARG A 447 -2.96 -8.27 -9.72
N ILE A 448 -3.56 -7.57 -8.76
CA ILE A 448 -4.99 -7.27 -8.74
C ILE A 448 -5.25 -5.76 -8.65
N SER A 449 -6.40 -5.33 -9.16
CA SER A 449 -6.96 -4.01 -8.84
C SER A 449 -7.88 -4.17 -7.65
N ALA A 450 -7.51 -3.60 -6.50
CA ALA A 450 -8.29 -3.72 -5.27
C ALA A 450 -9.60 -2.92 -5.27
N THR A 451 -9.66 -1.89 -6.12
CA THR A 451 -10.86 -1.08 -6.37
C THR A 451 -10.76 -0.50 -7.77
N ASP A 452 -11.91 -0.22 -8.39
CA ASP A 452 -11.98 0.47 -9.68
C ASP A 452 -12.00 2.01 -9.54
N TRP A 453 -12.10 2.53 -8.31
CA TRP A 453 -12.25 3.95 -8.02
C TRP A 453 -13.44 4.63 -8.74
N ALA A 454 -14.48 3.86 -9.06
CA ALA A 454 -15.69 4.34 -9.72
C ALA A 454 -16.95 3.73 -9.07
N PRO A 455 -18.07 4.47 -9.01
CA PRO A 455 -19.33 3.96 -8.49
C PRO A 455 -19.78 2.70 -9.23
N GLY A 456 -20.25 1.70 -8.48
CA GLY A 456 -20.68 0.40 -9.03
C GLY A 456 -19.54 -0.54 -9.43
N GLY A 457 -18.27 -0.17 -9.16
CA GLY A 457 -17.11 -1.05 -9.31
C GLY A 457 -16.89 -2.00 -8.13
N LEU A 458 -15.69 -2.58 -8.07
CA LEU A 458 -15.31 -3.53 -7.01
C LEU A 458 -15.45 -2.95 -5.60
N SER A 459 -16.12 -3.70 -4.74
CA SER A 459 -16.27 -3.42 -3.30
C SER A 459 -15.14 -4.04 -2.48
N GLY A 460 -15.04 -3.67 -1.20
CA GLY A 460 -14.13 -4.34 -0.25
C GLY A 460 -14.48 -5.81 -0.04
N GLU A 461 -15.77 -6.16 -0.07
CA GLU A 461 -16.23 -7.55 0.01
C GLU A 461 -15.80 -8.36 -1.21
N ASP A 462 -15.90 -7.79 -2.42
CA ASP A 462 -15.37 -8.41 -3.63
C ASP A 462 -13.88 -8.69 -3.49
N LEU A 463 -13.10 -7.70 -3.03
CA LEU A 463 -11.66 -7.82 -2.82
C LEU A 463 -11.31 -9.03 -1.95
N ILE A 464 -11.96 -9.15 -0.79
CA ILE A 464 -11.70 -10.26 0.13
C ILE A 464 -12.18 -11.60 -0.47
N ALA A 465 -13.33 -11.62 -1.15
CA ALA A 465 -13.84 -12.83 -1.78
C ALA A 465 -12.91 -13.37 -2.87
N PHE A 466 -12.53 -12.54 -3.85
CA PHE A 466 -11.71 -13.03 -4.96
C PHE A 466 -10.27 -13.34 -4.56
N THR A 467 -9.71 -12.65 -3.57
CA THR A 467 -8.36 -12.97 -3.06
C THR A 467 -8.34 -14.28 -2.28
N ARG A 468 -9.42 -14.63 -1.57
CA ARG A 468 -9.60 -15.99 -1.01
C ARG A 468 -9.64 -17.05 -2.11
N MET A 469 -10.41 -16.82 -3.18
CA MET A 469 -10.45 -17.74 -4.32
C MET A 469 -9.08 -17.93 -4.99
N LEU A 470 -8.28 -16.87 -5.09
CA LEU A 470 -6.91 -16.95 -5.61
C LEU A 470 -5.99 -17.74 -4.67
N LYS A 471 -6.07 -17.52 -3.36
CA LYS A 471 -5.34 -18.30 -2.35
C LYS A 471 -5.67 -19.79 -2.48
N GLU A 472 -6.96 -20.13 -2.57
CA GLU A 472 -7.43 -21.51 -2.76
C GLU A 472 -6.97 -22.13 -4.09
N ALA A 473 -6.81 -21.31 -5.14
CA ALA A 473 -6.27 -21.75 -6.42
C ALA A 473 -4.75 -21.96 -6.43
N GLY A 474 -4.07 -21.73 -5.29
CA GLY A 474 -2.63 -21.94 -5.13
C GLY A 474 -1.78 -20.69 -5.37
N CYS A 475 -2.37 -19.49 -5.24
CA CYS A 475 -1.61 -18.25 -5.24
C CYS A 475 -0.78 -18.11 -3.97
N ASP A 476 0.49 -17.70 -4.13
CA ASP A 476 1.46 -17.59 -3.05
C ASP A 476 1.55 -16.18 -2.50
N LEU A 477 1.25 -15.18 -3.34
CA LEU A 477 1.35 -13.76 -3.00
C LEU A 477 0.38 -12.92 -3.85
N ILE A 478 -0.25 -11.92 -3.24
CA ILE A 478 -1.07 -10.93 -3.95
C ILE A 478 -0.30 -9.61 -4.12
N ASP A 479 -0.13 -9.13 -5.35
CA ASP A 479 0.33 -7.77 -5.65
C ASP A 479 -0.86 -6.81 -5.72
N CYS A 480 -0.98 -5.97 -4.68
CA CYS A 480 -2.12 -5.08 -4.48
C CYS A 480 -1.92 -3.72 -5.18
N SER A 481 -2.51 -3.59 -6.37
CA SER A 481 -2.67 -2.33 -7.10
C SER A 481 -4.13 -1.83 -7.06
N SER A 482 -4.47 -0.84 -7.87
CA SER A 482 -5.83 -0.31 -7.98
C SER A 482 -6.07 0.41 -9.32
N GLY A 483 -7.34 0.57 -9.68
CA GLY A 483 -7.79 1.44 -10.76
C GLY A 483 -7.41 0.99 -12.16
N GLN A 484 -7.42 1.96 -13.07
CA GLN A 484 -7.21 1.85 -14.52
C GLN A 484 -8.23 0.97 -15.27
N THR A 485 -9.26 0.51 -14.56
CA THR A 485 -10.37 -0.27 -15.12
C THR A 485 -11.24 0.57 -16.06
N VAL A 486 -11.58 1.79 -15.66
CA VAL A 486 -12.42 2.73 -16.43
C VAL A 486 -11.79 4.13 -16.43
N PRO A 487 -11.99 4.94 -17.49
CA PRO A 487 -11.35 6.26 -17.59
C PRO A 487 -11.94 7.32 -16.66
N HIS A 488 -13.19 7.16 -16.23
CA HIS A 488 -13.90 8.11 -15.34
C HIS A 488 -13.66 7.84 -13.85
N GLN A 489 -12.72 6.96 -13.52
CA GLN A 489 -12.28 6.68 -12.15
C GLN A 489 -11.81 7.95 -11.43
N LYS A 490 -11.94 7.97 -10.09
CA LYS A 490 -11.50 9.08 -9.23
C LYS A 490 -10.59 8.58 -8.10
N PRO A 491 -9.36 8.13 -8.42
CA PRO A 491 -8.43 7.66 -7.42
C PRO A 491 -8.01 8.77 -6.45
N VAL A 492 -7.92 8.43 -5.16
CA VAL A 492 -7.42 9.33 -4.13
C VAL A 492 -5.92 9.07 -3.94
N TYR A 493 -5.10 9.84 -4.63
CA TYR A 493 -3.64 9.72 -4.55
C TYR A 493 -3.08 10.29 -3.25
N GLY A 494 -1.98 9.70 -2.81
CA GLY A 494 -1.25 10.11 -1.63
C GLY A 494 -0.03 9.21 -1.42
N ARG A 495 0.73 9.47 -0.34
CA ARG A 495 1.85 8.59 0.03
C ARG A 495 1.33 7.20 0.34
N MET A 496 1.95 6.17 -0.25
CA MET A 496 1.62 4.76 0.03
C MET A 496 0.10 4.50 -0.09
N TYR A 497 -0.56 5.08 -1.11
CA TYR A 497 -2.03 5.16 -1.15
C TYR A 497 -2.71 3.80 -1.30
N GLN A 498 -2.02 2.79 -1.84
CA GLN A 498 -2.56 1.42 -1.99
C GLN A 498 -2.16 0.48 -0.85
N ALA A 499 -1.33 0.93 0.10
CA ALA A 499 -0.95 0.13 1.27
C ALA A 499 -2.16 -0.39 2.07
N PRO A 500 -3.28 0.35 2.23
CA PRO A 500 -4.47 -0.19 2.90
C PRO A 500 -5.03 -1.44 2.23
N PHE A 501 -4.99 -1.57 0.90
CA PHE A 501 -5.52 -2.76 0.23
C PHE A 501 -4.65 -4.01 0.50
N SER A 502 -3.33 -3.84 0.48
CA SER A 502 -2.38 -4.89 0.86
C SER A 502 -2.55 -5.31 2.32
N ASP A 503 -2.77 -4.34 3.20
CA ASP A 503 -3.04 -4.54 4.61
C ASP A 503 -4.32 -5.38 4.84
N TRP A 504 -5.42 -5.02 4.16
CA TRP A 504 -6.69 -5.75 4.26
C TRP A 504 -6.54 -7.20 3.80
N VAL A 505 -5.98 -7.41 2.61
CA VAL A 505 -5.80 -8.77 2.05
C VAL A 505 -4.89 -9.59 2.96
N ARG A 506 -3.76 -9.03 3.40
CA ARG A 506 -2.81 -9.75 4.25
C ARG A 506 -3.45 -10.20 5.55
N ASN A 507 -4.13 -9.29 6.24
CA ASN A 507 -4.57 -9.51 7.61
C ASN A 507 -5.98 -10.14 7.70
N GLU A 508 -6.80 -10.10 6.64
CA GLU A 508 -8.12 -10.77 6.61
C GLU A 508 -8.16 -12.09 5.83
N VAL A 509 -7.24 -12.29 4.87
CA VAL A 509 -7.17 -13.51 4.07
C VAL A 509 -6.00 -14.40 4.51
N GLY A 510 -4.98 -13.83 5.17
CA GLY A 510 -3.83 -14.58 5.67
C GLY A 510 -2.99 -15.16 4.52
N ILE A 511 -2.74 -14.36 3.49
CA ILE A 511 -1.84 -14.65 2.36
C ILE A 511 -0.74 -13.58 2.32
N ALA A 512 0.44 -13.95 1.85
CA ALA A 512 1.51 -12.96 1.66
C ALA A 512 1.07 -11.89 0.67
N THR A 513 1.45 -10.64 0.91
CA THR A 513 1.13 -9.53 0.02
C THR A 513 2.35 -8.71 -0.33
N MET A 514 2.31 -8.09 -1.51
CA MET A 514 3.14 -6.95 -1.81
C MET A 514 2.28 -5.71 -2.03
N THR A 515 2.82 -4.56 -1.64
CA THR A 515 2.19 -3.27 -1.89
C THR A 515 3.03 -2.41 -2.82
N VAL A 516 2.35 -1.57 -3.60
CA VAL A 516 2.93 -0.58 -4.52
C VAL A 516 2.16 0.74 -4.39
N GLY A 517 2.61 1.79 -5.09
CA GLY A 517 1.85 3.04 -5.21
C GLY A 517 2.39 4.16 -4.32
N ALA A 518 3.16 5.05 -4.94
CA ALA A 518 3.78 6.22 -4.31
C ALA A 518 4.62 5.89 -3.05
N VAL A 519 5.37 4.78 -3.11
CA VAL A 519 6.48 4.48 -2.20
C VAL A 519 7.75 5.06 -2.82
N THR A 520 8.43 5.97 -2.11
CA THR A 520 9.56 6.75 -2.64
C THR A 520 10.79 6.74 -1.74
N THR A 521 10.70 6.27 -0.51
CA THR A 521 11.83 6.26 0.45
C THR A 521 11.99 4.90 1.13
N ALA A 522 13.21 4.61 1.58
CA ALA A 522 13.51 3.39 2.33
C ALA A 522 12.82 3.36 3.71
N ASP A 523 12.63 4.53 4.33
CA ASP A 523 11.84 4.71 5.55
C ASP A 523 10.38 4.24 5.37
N GLN A 524 9.76 4.54 4.23
CA GLN A 524 8.41 4.04 3.92
C GLN A 524 8.38 2.52 3.76
N VAL A 525 9.40 1.92 3.14
CA VAL A 525 9.53 0.45 3.04
C VAL A 525 9.58 -0.18 4.42
N ASN A 526 10.47 0.30 5.31
CA ASN A 526 10.59 -0.20 6.67
C ASN A 526 9.29 -0.02 7.48
N THR A 527 8.63 1.13 7.33
CA THR A 527 7.36 1.43 7.99
C THR A 527 6.26 0.43 7.58
N LEU A 528 6.10 0.17 6.28
CA LEU A 528 5.07 -0.74 5.76
C LEU A 528 5.28 -2.19 6.23
N LEU A 529 6.53 -2.65 6.27
CA LEU A 529 6.89 -3.99 6.71
C LEU A 529 6.70 -4.14 8.23
N ALA A 530 7.23 -3.22 9.03
CA ALA A 530 7.10 -3.26 10.49
C ALA A 530 5.64 -3.18 10.94
N ALA A 531 4.83 -2.36 10.27
CA ALA A 531 3.40 -2.23 10.55
C ALA A 531 2.54 -3.42 10.07
N GLY A 532 3.13 -4.43 9.42
CA GLY A 532 2.40 -5.62 8.95
C GLY A 532 1.42 -5.32 7.81
N LYS A 533 1.71 -4.30 6.99
CA LYS A 533 0.86 -3.90 5.84
C LYS A 533 1.23 -4.62 4.54
N ALA A 534 2.44 -5.17 4.47
CA ALA A 534 2.89 -5.99 3.35
C ALA A 534 4.05 -6.90 3.79
N ASP A 535 4.31 -7.95 3.01
CA ASP A 535 5.49 -8.81 3.17
C ASP A 535 6.59 -8.44 2.17
N LEU A 536 6.25 -7.73 1.09
CA LEU A 536 7.16 -7.14 0.10
C LEU A 536 6.70 -5.73 -0.29
N VAL A 537 7.64 -4.87 -0.68
CA VAL A 537 7.31 -3.50 -1.11
C VAL A 537 7.89 -3.22 -2.48
N ALA A 538 7.00 -2.98 -3.44
CA ALA A 538 7.35 -2.68 -4.81
C ALA A 538 7.46 -1.17 -5.06
N LEU A 539 8.54 -0.78 -5.72
CA LEU A 539 8.78 0.59 -6.15
C LEU A 539 8.97 0.61 -7.68
N ALA A 540 8.19 1.45 -8.35
CA ALA A 540 8.25 1.65 -9.80
C ALA A 540 9.17 2.83 -10.16
N ARG A 541 8.59 4.04 -10.26
CA ARG A 541 9.27 5.28 -10.68
C ARG A 541 10.58 5.59 -9.93
N THR A 542 10.67 5.22 -8.66
CA THR A 542 11.92 5.36 -7.88
C THR A 542 13.08 4.60 -8.53
N HIS A 543 12.86 3.39 -9.04
CA HIS A 543 13.87 2.59 -9.75
C HIS A 543 14.08 3.02 -11.21
N LEU A 544 13.15 3.77 -11.81
CA LEU A 544 13.40 4.43 -13.10
C LEU A 544 14.42 5.56 -12.94
N GLY A 545 14.25 6.41 -11.93
CA GLY A 545 15.17 7.51 -11.63
C GLY A 545 16.46 7.08 -10.94
N ASN A 546 16.46 5.95 -10.24
CA ASN A 546 17.60 5.45 -9.50
C ASN A 546 17.62 3.90 -9.46
N PRO A 547 18.32 3.23 -10.40
CA PRO A 547 18.36 1.77 -10.42
C PRO A 547 19.06 1.17 -9.19
N TYR A 548 19.89 1.95 -8.46
CA TYR A 548 20.69 1.49 -7.32
C TYR A 548 20.11 1.95 -5.97
N PHE A 549 18.80 2.24 -5.93
CA PHE A 549 18.07 2.66 -4.74
C PHE A 549 18.35 1.75 -3.52
N THR A 550 18.33 0.43 -3.70
CA THR A 550 18.52 -0.53 -2.60
C THR A 550 19.94 -0.49 -2.04
N LEU A 551 20.97 -0.38 -2.91
CA LEU A 551 22.35 -0.19 -2.47
C LEU A 551 22.52 1.12 -1.67
N GLN A 552 21.94 2.22 -2.14
CA GLN A 552 21.99 3.50 -1.41
C GLN A 552 21.26 3.42 -0.07
N ALA A 553 20.11 2.73 0.00
CA ALA A 553 19.41 2.48 1.25
C ALA A 553 20.24 1.63 2.22
N SER A 554 21.05 0.68 1.73
CA SER A 554 21.93 -0.12 2.58
C SER A 554 23.01 0.74 3.22
N ALA A 555 23.57 1.70 2.47
CA ALA A 555 24.48 2.70 3.01
C ALA A 555 23.79 3.61 4.03
N TRP A 556 22.57 4.09 3.75
CA TRP A 556 21.80 4.94 4.68
C TRP A 556 21.55 4.29 6.04
N TYR A 557 21.16 3.02 6.05
CA TYR A 557 20.96 2.25 7.28
C TYR A 557 22.22 1.56 7.81
N GLN A 558 23.38 1.83 7.20
CA GLN A 558 24.67 1.22 7.57
C GLN A 558 24.62 -0.33 7.59
N HIS A 559 23.82 -0.91 6.70
CA HIS A 559 23.67 -2.36 6.57
C HIS A 559 24.72 -2.96 5.63
N MET A 560 25.86 -3.35 6.18
CA MET A 560 26.98 -3.97 5.43
C MET A 560 26.67 -5.37 4.89
N GLY A 561 25.59 -6.01 5.34
CA GLY A 561 25.20 -7.36 4.90
C GLY A 561 24.58 -7.40 3.50
N GLN A 562 24.16 -6.26 2.94
CA GLN A 562 23.63 -6.20 1.58
C GLN A 562 24.72 -6.61 0.59
N HIS A 563 24.38 -7.48 -0.36
CA HIS A 563 25.29 -7.82 -1.44
C HIS A 563 25.55 -6.60 -2.33
N TRP A 564 26.83 -6.27 -2.51
CA TRP A 564 27.33 -5.35 -3.52
C TRP A 564 28.20 -6.15 -4.51
N PRO A 565 28.10 -5.89 -5.82
CA PRO A 565 29.04 -6.45 -6.79
C PRO A 565 30.48 -6.13 -6.39
N ALA A 566 31.39 -7.08 -6.59
CA ALA A 566 32.81 -6.93 -6.20
C ALA A 566 33.46 -5.68 -6.84
N GLN A 567 33.04 -5.35 -8.06
CA GLN A 567 33.47 -4.21 -8.84
C GLN A 567 33.07 -2.86 -8.21
N TYR A 568 32.08 -2.84 -7.32
CA TYR A 568 31.54 -1.63 -6.71
C TYR A 568 31.99 -1.42 -5.26
N LEU A 569 32.85 -2.27 -4.71
CA LEU A 569 33.23 -2.21 -3.28
C LEU A 569 33.92 -0.90 -2.87
N THR A 570 34.74 -0.30 -3.73
CA THR A 570 35.34 1.02 -3.45
C THR A 570 34.29 2.12 -3.39
N GLY A 571 33.28 2.06 -4.26
CA GLY A 571 32.11 2.94 -4.25
C GLY A 571 31.20 2.69 -3.04
N ARG A 572 31.04 1.44 -2.62
CA ARG A 572 30.32 1.06 -1.39
C ARG A 572 30.90 1.78 -0.18
N ASP A 573 32.20 1.64 0.04
CA ASP A 573 32.84 2.19 1.24
C ASP A 573 32.73 3.72 1.28
N GLN A 574 32.79 4.38 0.13
CA GLN A 574 32.51 5.81 0.03
C GLN A 574 31.05 6.14 0.33
N ALA A 575 30.09 5.41 -0.24
CA ALA A 575 28.67 5.61 -0.02
C ALA A 575 28.29 5.49 1.46
N PHE A 576 28.82 4.48 2.17
CA PHE A 576 28.55 4.29 3.60
C PHE A 576 29.09 5.45 4.46
N ARG A 577 30.30 5.95 4.18
CA ARG A 577 30.86 7.12 4.91
C ARG A 577 30.02 8.39 4.68
N LEU A 578 29.63 8.64 3.42
CA LEU A 578 28.82 9.81 3.08
C LEU A 578 27.43 9.72 3.73
N ALA A 579 26.77 8.58 3.60
CA ALA A 579 25.45 8.37 4.16
C ALA A 579 25.43 8.45 5.70
N ALA A 580 26.46 7.95 6.39
CA ALA A 580 26.61 8.10 7.83
C ALA A 580 26.66 9.57 8.25
N ARG A 581 27.46 10.38 7.53
CA ARG A 581 27.57 11.83 7.78
C ARG A 581 26.25 12.55 7.51
N GLU A 582 25.65 12.31 6.36
CA GLU A 582 24.38 12.93 5.96
C GLU A 582 23.25 12.59 6.93
N ARG A 583 23.17 11.34 7.39
CA ARG A 583 22.16 10.91 8.37
C ARG A 583 22.41 11.52 9.75
N ALA A 584 23.66 11.68 10.17
CA ALA A 584 24.00 12.35 11.42
C ALA A 584 23.61 13.84 11.38
N GLU A 585 23.92 14.54 10.29
CA GLU A 585 23.53 15.95 10.08
C GLU A 585 22.00 16.12 10.06
N LEU A 586 21.28 15.23 9.35
CA LEU A 586 19.83 15.27 9.30
C LEU A 586 19.19 14.98 10.67
N THR A 587 19.76 14.03 11.42
CA THR A 587 19.30 13.69 12.77
C THR A 587 19.49 14.87 13.72
N ASP A 588 20.66 15.50 13.73
CA ASP A 588 20.94 16.69 14.55
C ASP A 588 19.98 17.84 14.21
N LEU A 589 19.74 18.10 12.93
CA LEU A 589 18.76 19.11 12.49
C LEU A 589 17.34 18.80 12.98
N ARG A 590 16.90 17.53 12.89
CA ARG A 590 15.58 17.12 13.38
C ARG A 590 15.46 17.20 14.91
N LEU A 591 16.52 16.87 15.64
CA LEU A 591 16.55 16.99 17.10
C LEU A 591 16.48 18.45 17.55
N ARG A 592 17.22 19.35 16.88
CA ARG A 592 17.16 20.80 17.16
C ARG A 592 15.79 21.42 16.83
N ALA A 593 15.09 20.87 15.84
CA ALA A 593 13.75 21.31 15.47
C ALA A 593 12.64 20.71 16.36
N ARG A 594 12.97 19.80 17.29
CA ARG A 594 11.99 19.18 18.19
C ARG A 594 11.49 20.22 19.21
N PRO A 595 10.16 20.45 19.33
CA PRO A 595 9.61 21.28 20.40
C PRO A 595 9.93 20.68 21.78
N ASP A 596 10.13 21.53 22.77
CA ASP A 596 10.29 21.10 24.17
C ASP A 596 9.10 20.24 24.60
N SER A 597 9.37 19.07 25.19
CA SER A 597 8.31 18.23 25.74
C SER A 597 7.80 18.81 27.05
N HIS A 598 6.47 18.84 27.23
CA HIS A 598 5.81 19.09 28.52
C HIS A 598 6.01 17.97 29.54
N GLU A 599 7.08 17.16 29.43
CA GLU A 599 7.40 16.20 30.50
C GLU A 599 7.53 16.99 31.80
N VAL A 600 6.61 16.71 32.72
CA VAL A 600 6.76 17.07 34.12
C VAL A 600 8.00 16.32 34.57
N LYS A 601 9.15 16.99 34.50
CA LYS A 601 10.35 16.49 35.17
C LYS A 601 9.93 16.33 36.61
N ASP A 602 9.94 15.10 37.13
CA ASP A 602 9.74 14.83 38.54
C ASP A 602 10.68 15.78 39.30
N ALA A 603 10.10 16.85 39.85
CA ALA A 603 10.79 17.72 40.76
C ALA A 603 11.02 16.86 41.98
N GLY A 604 12.21 16.25 42.03
CA GLY A 604 12.57 15.19 42.96
C GLY A 604 11.92 15.43 44.31
N ILE A 605 11.07 14.50 44.73
CA ILE A 605 10.57 14.44 46.09
C ILE A 605 11.81 14.42 46.97
N LYS A 606 12.18 15.58 47.52
CA LYS A 606 13.07 15.65 48.66
C LYS A 606 12.36 14.87 49.75
N LYS A 607 12.78 13.63 49.99
CA LYS A 607 12.52 12.96 51.26
C LYS A 607 13.11 13.87 52.33
N ALA A 608 12.25 14.60 53.02
CA ALA A 608 12.62 15.24 54.27
C ALA A 608 12.96 14.11 55.26
N ALA A 609 14.15 14.24 55.85
CA ALA A 609 14.68 13.36 56.89
C ALA A 609 13.89 13.50 58.20
#